data_AF-A0A7S1WYY3-F1
#
_entry.id   AF-A0A7S1WYY3-F1
#
_cell.length_a   1.000
_cell.length_b   1.000
_cell.length_c   1.000
_cell.angle_alpha   90.00
_cell.angle_beta   90.00
_cell.angle_gamma   90.00
#
_symmetry.space_group_name_H-M   'P 1'
#
loop_
_entity.id
_entity.type
_entity.pdbx_description
1 polymer ?
#
loop_
_entity_poly.entity_id
_entity_poly.type
_entity_poly.pdbx_seq_one_letter_code
_entity_poly.pdbx_strand_id
1 'polypeptide(L)'
;FESELRLKLLAELRQDFEADLQRNADESAEAARVAEAERGKREAEERMRLESVLRLELKAQLWQEVEDVLHRNTEESAEAARVAEAERAKREAEDRTRFELELRPELEAQIRQEWEENFQRNAEKTEKVTRVAEAESEKTREVADEQTEREMEPISRGDAVATTQRTVEGTPEAQKELASKIQVVGDGDKKTQVFTRNELGARQEAKSGPSFEFDAFLSHNWGEDKQAHAKVVLISNLLRSAGVRVWLDEHNLKDHIKTSVLKGLDS
;
A
#
# COMPACT_ATOMS: atom_id res chain seq x y z
N PHE A 1 82.50 21.82 -81.64
CA PHE A 1 82.59 20.69 -80.70
C PHE A 1 82.46 21.13 -79.24
N GLU A 2 83.38 21.93 -78.67
CA GLU A 2 83.28 22.34 -77.25
C GLU A 2 82.03 23.20 -76.95
N SER A 3 81.65 24.11 -77.85
CA SER A 3 80.43 24.93 -77.74
C SER A 3 79.15 24.10 -77.78
N GLU A 4 79.09 23.07 -78.63
CA GLU A 4 77.93 22.17 -78.75
C GLU A 4 77.75 21.29 -77.52
N LEU A 5 78.86 20.80 -76.93
CA LEU A 5 78.83 20.04 -75.68
C LEU A 5 78.33 20.90 -74.51
N ARG A 6 78.79 22.16 -74.41
CA ARG A 6 78.30 23.09 -73.39
C ARG A 6 76.81 23.39 -73.54
N LEU A 7 76.32 23.58 -74.77
CA LEU A 7 74.89 23.80 -75.03
C LEU A 7 74.04 22.58 -74.66
N LYS A 8 74.50 21.36 -74.95
CA LYS A 8 73.82 20.12 -74.53
C LYS A 8 73.76 20.00 -73.01
N LEU A 9 74.88 20.22 -72.33
CA LEU A 9 74.93 20.16 -70.86
C LEU A 9 74.01 21.21 -70.21
N LEU A 10 73.96 22.43 -70.74
CA LEU A 10 73.05 23.47 -70.25
C LEU A 10 71.58 23.12 -70.50
N ALA A 11 71.26 22.46 -71.62
CA ALA A 11 69.91 22.01 -71.91
C ALA A 11 69.47 20.89 -70.95
N GLU A 12 70.35 19.92 -70.67
CA GLU A 12 70.12 18.85 -69.68
C GLU A 12 69.93 19.44 -68.28
N LEU A 13 70.83 20.32 -67.82
CA LEU A 13 70.70 20.99 -66.52
C LEU A 13 69.41 21.81 -66.40
N ARG A 14 68.98 22.47 -67.47
CA ARG A 14 67.70 23.18 -67.50
C ARG A 14 66.52 22.22 -67.39
N GLN A 15 66.56 21.10 -68.12
CA GLN A 15 65.50 20.09 -68.08
C GLN A 15 65.39 19.46 -66.69
N ASP A 16 66.52 19.13 -66.06
CA ASP A 16 66.56 18.59 -64.70
C ASP A 16 66.00 19.61 -63.69
N PHE A 17 66.38 20.89 -63.81
CA PHE A 17 65.86 21.95 -62.96
C PHE A 17 64.35 22.17 -63.15
N GLU A 18 63.85 22.15 -64.39
CA GLU A 18 62.41 22.22 -64.67
C GLU A 18 61.65 21.01 -64.10
N ALA A 19 62.23 19.81 -64.19
CA ALA A 19 61.66 18.60 -63.61
C ALA A 19 61.60 18.64 -62.08
N ASP A 20 62.64 19.15 -61.43
CA ASP A 20 62.65 19.33 -59.97
C ASP A 20 61.68 20.42 -59.51
N LEU A 21 61.55 21.53 -60.26
CA LEU A 21 60.51 22.52 -59.99
C LEU A 21 59.10 21.94 -60.11
N GLN A 22 58.86 21.13 -61.15
CA GLN A 22 57.57 20.46 -61.31
C GLN A 22 57.31 19.46 -60.18
N ARG A 23 58.30 18.65 -59.79
CA ARG A 23 58.17 17.72 -58.65
C ARG A 23 57.85 18.48 -57.36
N ASN A 24 58.55 19.57 -57.08
CA ASN A 24 58.28 20.40 -55.91
C ASN A 24 56.87 21.02 -55.95
N ALA A 25 56.41 21.44 -57.13
CA ALA A 25 55.05 21.95 -57.31
C ALA A 25 53.99 20.86 -57.09
N ASP A 26 54.23 19.65 -57.59
CA ASP A 26 53.33 18.50 -57.43
C ASP A 26 53.28 18.04 -55.96
N GLU A 27 54.44 17.95 -55.29
CA GLU A 27 54.54 17.64 -53.86
C GLU A 27 53.85 18.72 -53.01
N SER A 28 54.02 20.00 -53.34
CA SER A 28 53.32 21.09 -52.67
C SER A 28 51.81 21.05 -52.89
N ALA A 29 51.35 20.68 -54.10
CA ALA A 29 49.94 20.56 -54.41
C ALA A 29 49.31 19.37 -53.66
N GLU A 30 50.02 18.24 -53.58
CA GLU A 30 49.56 17.07 -52.84
C GLU A 30 49.52 17.35 -51.32
N ALA A 31 50.55 18.00 -50.77
CA ALA A 31 50.56 18.44 -49.38
C ALA A 31 49.38 19.36 -49.05
N ALA A 32 49.02 20.27 -49.97
CA ALA A 32 47.85 21.14 -49.81
C ALA A 32 46.53 20.36 -49.80
N ARG A 33 46.37 19.35 -50.67
CA ARG A 33 45.18 18.47 -50.69
C ARG A 33 45.05 17.64 -49.42
N VAL A 34 46.15 17.07 -48.92
CA VAL A 34 46.17 16.33 -47.66
C VAL A 34 45.79 17.24 -46.50
N ALA A 35 46.35 18.45 -46.44
CA ALA A 35 46.01 19.42 -45.39
C ALA A 35 44.53 19.85 -45.42
N GLU A 36 43.95 20.02 -46.61
CA GLU A 36 42.52 20.33 -46.77
C GLU A 36 41.63 19.15 -46.35
N ALA A 37 41.99 17.92 -46.74
CA ALA A 37 41.28 16.71 -46.33
C ALA A 37 41.33 16.50 -44.80
N GLU A 38 42.48 16.73 -44.16
CA GLU A 38 42.61 16.67 -42.71
C GLU A 38 41.77 17.74 -42.01
N ARG A 39 41.70 18.96 -42.57
CA ARG A 39 40.84 20.03 -42.04
C ARG A 39 39.37 19.60 -42.10
N GLY A 40 38.91 19.11 -43.24
CA GLY A 40 37.53 18.61 -43.39
C GLY A 40 37.20 17.46 -42.43
N LYS A 41 38.16 16.56 -42.17
CA LYS A 41 38.01 15.49 -41.18
C LYS A 41 37.85 16.05 -39.77
N ARG A 42 38.69 17.01 -39.35
CA ARG A 42 38.60 17.66 -38.04
C ARG A 42 37.28 18.40 -37.85
N GLU A 43 36.83 19.14 -38.87
CA GLU A 43 35.54 19.83 -38.85
C GLU A 43 34.36 18.86 -38.73
N ALA A 44 34.40 17.72 -39.43
CA ALA A 44 33.38 16.68 -39.31
C ALA A 44 33.37 16.03 -37.90
N GLU A 45 34.55 15.74 -37.33
CA GLU A 45 34.68 15.23 -35.97
C GLU A 45 34.16 16.22 -34.93
N GLU A 46 34.48 17.51 -35.07
CA GLU A 46 33.99 18.57 -34.20
C GLU A 46 32.46 18.70 -34.29
N ARG A 47 31.91 18.66 -35.51
CA ARG A 47 30.45 18.67 -35.72
C ARG A 47 29.75 17.49 -35.04
N MET A 48 30.27 16.27 -35.20
CA MET A 48 29.71 15.09 -34.53
C MET A 48 29.80 15.20 -33.00
N ARG A 49 30.89 15.76 -32.48
CA ARG A 49 31.06 16.02 -31.05
C ARG A 49 30.03 17.03 -30.54
N LEU A 50 29.84 18.15 -31.24
CA LEU A 50 28.84 19.18 -30.89
C LEU A 50 27.42 18.61 -30.95
N GLU A 51 27.08 17.84 -31.99
CA GLU A 51 25.78 17.18 -32.09
C GLU A 51 25.54 16.19 -30.94
N SER A 52 26.57 15.45 -30.53
CA SER A 52 26.50 14.55 -29.38
C SER A 52 26.26 15.30 -28.07
N VAL A 53 26.91 16.45 -27.87
CA VAL A 53 26.71 17.30 -26.69
C VAL A 53 25.29 17.86 -26.66
N LEU A 54 24.82 18.44 -27.77
CA LEU A 54 23.46 18.98 -27.88
C LEU A 54 22.39 17.90 -27.62
N ARG A 55 22.62 16.67 -28.10
CA ARG A 55 21.72 15.53 -27.83
C ARG A 55 21.68 15.16 -26.35
N LEU A 56 22.81 15.24 -25.64
CA LEU A 56 22.86 14.97 -24.21
C LEU A 56 22.19 16.09 -23.40
N GLU A 57 22.40 17.35 -23.79
CA GLU A 57 21.73 18.50 -23.17
C GLU A 57 20.21 18.42 -23.33
N LEU A 58 19.73 18.13 -24.54
CA LEU A 58 18.29 17.95 -24.80
C LEU A 58 17.71 16.80 -23.98
N LYS A 59 18.45 15.68 -23.85
CA LYS A 59 18.03 14.57 -22.99
C LYS A 59 17.94 14.98 -21.53
N ALA A 60 18.90 15.76 -21.03
CA ALA A 60 18.88 16.25 -19.65
C ALA A 60 17.69 17.19 -19.40
N GLN A 61 17.38 18.08 -20.34
CA GLN A 61 16.20 18.96 -20.27
C GLN A 61 14.90 18.16 -20.23
N LEU A 62 14.74 17.17 -21.12
CA LEU A 62 13.55 16.31 -21.14
C LEU A 62 13.41 15.50 -19.84
N TRP A 63 14.51 15.04 -19.26
CA TRP A 63 14.49 14.35 -17.97
C TRP A 63 14.01 15.26 -16.84
N GLN A 64 14.47 16.51 -16.82
CA GLN A 64 14.02 17.51 -15.85
C GLN A 64 12.52 17.79 -15.99
N GLU A 65 12.01 17.96 -17.22
CA GLU A 65 10.58 18.18 -17.46
C GLU A 65 9.73 17.00 -16.97
N VAL A 66 10.19 15.76 -17.17
CA VAL A 66 9.53 14.57 -16.67
C VAL A 66 9.51 14.54 -15.14
N GLU A 67 10.62 14.87 -14.49
CA GLU A 67 10.72 14.95 -13.03
C GLU A 67 9.77 16.01 -12.46
N ASP A 68 9.70 17.19 -13.08
CA ASP A 68 8.78 18.27 -12.69
C ASP A 68 7.30 17.87 -12.86
N VAL A 69 6.96 17.13 -13.91
CA VAL A 69 5.60 16.58 -14.11
C VAL A 69 5.27 15.54 -13.05
N LEU A 70 6.22 14.65 -12.72
CA LEU A 70 6.02 13.66 -11.67
C LEU A 70 5.81 14.32 -10.31
N HIS A 71 6.63 15.32 -9.97
CA HIS A 71 6.47 16.08 -8.73
C HIS A 71 5.10 16.76 -8.65
N ARG A 72 4.66 17.48 -9.69
CA ARG A 72 3.32 18.09 -9.73
C ARG A 72 2.21 17.07 -9.55
N ASN A 73 2.27 15.94 -10.24
CA ASN A 73 1.26 14.87 -10.08
C ASN A 73 1.23 14.31 -8.66
N THR A 74 2.39 14.19 -7.99
CA THR A 74 2.42 13.72 -6.59
C THR A 74 1.84 14.76 -5.63
N GLU A 75 2.08 16.04 -5.87
CA GLU A 75 1.51 17.13 -5.06
C GLU A 75 0.00 17.23 -5.24
N GLU A 76 -0.49 17.20 -6.49
CA GLU A 76 -1.93 17.20 -6.80
C GLU A 76 -2.63 15.99 -6.20
N SER A 77 -2.01 14.80 -6.27
CA SER A 77 -2.54 13.59 -5.64
C SER A 77 -2.58 13.69 -4.11
N ALA A 78 -1.56 14.31 -3.50
CA ALA A 78 -1.52 14.52 -2.05
C ALA A 78 -2.57 15.55 -1.59
N GLU A 79 -2.78 16.61 -2.36
CA GLU A 79 -3.82 17.60 -2.10
C GLU A 79 -5.22 16.99 -2.24
N ALA A 80 -5.47 16.22 -3.30
CA ALA A 80 -6.73 15.50 -3.48
C ALA A 80 -7.02 14.55 -2.31
N ALA A 81 -6.01 13.85 -1.78
CA ALA A 81 -6.14 12.99 -0.61
C ALA A 81 -6.51 13.79 0.66
N ARG A 82 -5.87 14.96 0.89
CA ARG A 82 -6.20 15.85 2.01
C ARG A 82 -7.63 16.38 1.93
N VAL A 83 -8.09 16.78 0.74
CA VAL A 83 -9.47 17.24 0.52
C VAL A 83 -10.46 16.11 0.82
N ALA A 84 -10.20 14.90 0.30
CA ALA A 84 -11.07 13.75 0.56
C ALA A 84 -11.14 13.37 2.04
N GLU A 85 -10.02 13.45 2.78
CA GLU A 85 -9.99 13.22 4.22
C GLU A 85 -10.76 14.30 4.99
N ALA A 86 -10.59 15.58 4.62
CA ALA A 86 -11.33 16.68 5.21
C ALA A 86 -12.86 16.56 4.98
N GLU A 87 -13.28 16.13 3.78
CA GLU A 87 -14.69 15.87 3.48
C GLU A 87 -15.27 14.71 4.30
N ARG A 88 -14.50 13.63 4.50
CA ARG A 88 -14.90 12.52 5.37
C ARG A 88 -15.06 12.98 6.82
N ALA A 89 -14.06 13.69 7.35
CA ALA A 89 -14.11 14.22 8.71
C ALA A 89 -15.30 15.18 8.91
N LYS A 90 -15.63 15.99 7.88
CA LYS A 90 -16.81 16.85 7.91
C LYS A 90 -18.11 16.05 7.98
N ARG A 91 -18.26 15.00 7.15
CA ARG A 91 -19.46 14.12 7.18
C ARG A 91 -19.60 13.40 8.51
N GLU A 92 -18.51 12.88 9.07
CA GLU A 92 -18.52 12.23 10.39
C GLU A 92 -18.93 13.21 11.49
N ALA A 93 -18.47 14.47 11.42
CA ALA A 93 -18.90 15.51 12.36
C ALA A 93 -20.39 15.87 12.21
N GLU A 94 -20.89 15.95 10.98
CA GLU A 94 -22.31 16.17 10.69
C GLU A 94 -23.17 15.00 11.21
N ASP A 95 -22.78 13.75 10.94
CA ASP A 95 -23.47 12.56 11.41
C ASP A 95 -23.47 12.46 12.93
N ARG A 96 -22.33 12.79 13.58
CA ARG A 96 -22.25 12.85 15.05
C ARG A 96 -23.16 13.92 15.62
N THR A 97 -23.19 15.10 15.01
CA THR A 97 -24.06 16.20 15.44
C THR A 97 -25.54 15.81 15.28
N ARG A 98 -25.88 15.15 14.16
CA ARG A 98 -27.22 14.63 13.90
C ARG A 98 -27.63 13.59 14.93
N PHE A 99 -26.76 12.65 15.27
CA PHE A 99 -27.03 11.65 16.30
C PHE A 99 -27.31 12.31 17.66
N GLU A 100 -26.49 13.28 18.08
CA GLU A 100 -26.66 13.98 19.36
C GLU A 100 -27.95 14.82 19.43
N LEU A 101 -28.36 15.45 18.32
CA LEU A 101 -29.52 16.33 18.30
C LEU A 101 -30.85 15.61 18.04
N GLU A 102 -30.86 14.62 17.14
CA GLU A 102 -32.10 13.97 16.69
C GLU A 102 -32.32 12.65 17.43
N LEU A 103 -31.33 11.76 17.41
CA LEU A 103 -31.51 10.37 17.84
C LEU A 103 -31.29 10.17 19.33
N ARG A 104 -30.38 10.92 19.94
CA ARG A 104 -30.05 10.78 21.35
C ARG A 104 -31.23 11.08 22.28
N PRO A 105 -32.02 12.16 22.08
CA PRO A 105 -33.20 12.40 22.93
C PRO A 105 -34.25 11.29 22.81
N GLU A 106 -34.46 10.76 21.60
CA GLU A 106 -35.39 9.64 21.36
C GLU A 106 -34.92 8.37 22.07
N LEU A 107 -33.62 8.05 21.96
CA LEU A 107 -33.03 6.91 22.64
C LEU A 107 -33.09 7.07 24.17
N GLU A 108 -32.82 8.26 24.70
CA GLU A 108 -32.94 8.55 26.13
C GLU A 108 -34.40 8.45 26.61
N ALA A 109 -35.38 8.82 25.78
CA ALA A 109 -36.80 8.66 26.09
C ALA A 109 -37.21 7.18 26.11
N GLN A 110 -36.74 6.38 25.14
CA GLN A 110 -36.94 4.93 25.11
C GLN A 110 -36.36 4.25 26.35
N ILE A 111 -35.10 4.55 26.70
CA ILE A 111 -34.45 3.98 27.88
C ILE A 111 -35.23 4.32 29.15
N ARG A 112 -35.71 5.56 29.27
CA ARG A 112 -36.56 5.98 30.41
C ARG A 112 -37.88 5.22 30.46
N GLN A 113 -38.54 5.04 29.31
CA GLN A 113 -39.78 4.29 29.22
C GLN A 113 -39.58 2.83 29.62
N GLU A 114 -38.57 2.16 29.07
CA GLU A 114 -38.26 0.76 29.42
C GLU A 114 -37.92 0.61 30.90
N TRP A 115 -37.19 1.58 31.47
CA TRP A 115 -36.89 1.60 32.89
C TRP A 115 -38.16 1.73 33.75
N GLU A 116 -39.07 2.64 33.40
CA GLU A 116 -40.34 2.84 34.10
C GLU A 116 -41.24 1.59 34.02
N GLU A 117 -41.35 0.98 32.84
CA GLU A 117 -42.11 -0.27 32.64
C GLU A 117 -41.53 -1.44 33.44
N ASN A 118 -40.20 -1.52 33.53
CA ASN A 118 -39.52 -2.53 34.37
C ASN A 118 -39.73 -2.24 35.86
N PHE A 119 -39.69 -0.97 36.26
CA PHE A 119 -39.93 -0.53 37.63
C PHE A 119 -41.35 -0.89 38.07
N GLN A 120 -42.36 -0.58 37.26
CA GLN A 120 -43.76 -0.93 37.52
C GLN A 120 -43.98 -2.44 37.60
N ARG A 121 -43.41 -3.21 36.66
CA ARG A 121 -43.47 -4.69 36.71
C ARG A 121 -42.85 -5.26 37.98
N ASN A 122 -41.78 -4.65 38.48
CA ASN A 122 -41.16 -5.08 39.74
C ASN A 122 -42.01 -4.68 40.95
N ALA A 123 -42.60 -3.48 40.96
CA ALA A 123 -43.52 -3.05 42.00
C ALA A 123 -44.74 -3.99 42.12
N GLU A 124 -45.36 -4.36 40.99
CA GLU A 124 -46.45 -5.34 40.97
C GLU A 124 -46.04 -6.72 41.48
N LYS A 125 -44.82 -7.18 41.13
CA LYS A 125 -44.28 -8.44 41.67
C LYS A 125 -44.10 -8.35 43.18
N THR A 126 -43.58 -7.24 43.69
CA THR A 126 -43.41 -7.06 45.15
C THR A 126 -44.76 -7.04 45.86
N GLU A 127 -45.78 -6.37 45.32
CA GLU A 127 -47.12 -6.36 45.91
C GLU A 127 -47.78 -7.74 45.89
N LYS A 128 -47.58 -8.53 44.81
CA LYS A 128 -48.04 -9.92 44.77
C LYS A 128 -47.35 -10.78 45.83
N VAL A 129 -46.04 -10.60 46.01
CA VAL A 129 -45.28 -11.32 47.05
C VAL A 129 -45.76 -10.93 48.45
N THR A 130 -46.01 -9.64 48.72
CA THR A 130 -46.51 -9.21 50.03
C THR A 130 -47.91 -9.76 50.31
N ARG A 131 -48.83 -9.75 49.33
CA ARG A 131 -50.17 -10.36 49.50
C ARG A 131 -50.11 -11.86 49.77
N VAL A 132 -49.21 -12.59 49.09
CA VAL A 132 -49.01 -14.03 49.36
C VAL A 132 -48.46 -14.23 50.77
N ALA A 133 -47.49 -13.41 51.19
CA ALA A 133 -46.92 -13.48 52.54
C ALA A 133 -47.96 -13.15 53.63
N GLU A 134 -48.83 -12.15 53.41
CA GLU A 134 -49.93 -11.81 54.32
C GLU A 134 -50.95 -12.95 54.42
N ALA A 135 -51.34 -13.54 53.29
CA ALA A 135 -52.26 -14.69 53.27
C ALA A 135 -51.65 -15.94 53.95
N GLU A 136 -50.35 -16.20 53.76
CA GLU A 136 -49.64 -17.26 54.49
C GLU A 136 -49.55 -16.95 55.99
N SER A 137 -49.35 -15.68 56.37
CA SER A 137 -49.36 -15.25 57.78
C SER A 137 -50.74 -15.38 58.42
N GLU A 138 -51.82 -15.10 57.70
CA GLU A 138 -53.19 -15.23 58.20
C GLU A 138 -53.57 -16.71 58.37
N LYS A 139 -53.23 -17.54 57.37
CA LYS A 139 -53.42 -18.99 57.43
C LYS A 139 -52.64 -19.64 58.57
N THR A 140 -51.40 -19.20 58.82
CA THR A 140 -50.62 -19.69 59.97
C THR A 140 -51.21 -19.25 61.30
N ARG A 141 -51.85 -18.08 61.36
CA ARG A 141 -52.56 -17.59 62.54
C ARG A 141 -53.84 -18.39 62.82
N GLU A 142 -54.66 -18.69 61.80
CA GLU A 142 -55.82 -19.58 61.95
C GLU A 142 -55.42 -20.97 62.45
N VAL A 143 -54.35 -21.56 61.89
CA VAL A 143 -53.83 -22.85 62.37
C VAL A 143 -53.35 -22.77 63.81
N ALA A 144 -52.70 -21.68 64.21
CA ALA A 144 -52.28 -21.47 65.59
C ALA A 144 -53.50 -21.35 66.53
N ASP A 145 -54.54 -20.59 66.17
CA ASP A 145 -55.75 -20.45 66.97
C ASP A 145 -56.51 -21.79 67.09
N GLU A 146 -56.65 -22.56 66.00
CA GLU A 146 -57.21 -23.93 66.03
C GLU A 146 -56.39 -24.89 66.90
N GLN A 147 -55.06 -24.76 66.89
CA GLN A 147 -54.17 -25.57 67.72
C GLN A 147 -54.28 -25.17 69.19
N THR A 148 -54.47 -23.88 69.49
CA THR A 148 -54.69 -23.35 70.84
C THR A 148 -56.04 -23.79 71.40
N GLU A 149 -57.09 -23.88 70.57
CA GLU A 149 -58.39 -24.45 70.95
C GLU A 149 -58.33 -25.96 71.21
N ARG A 150 -57.51 -26.71 70.44
CA ARG A 150 -57.29 -28.15 70.67
C ARG A 150 -56.45 -28.45 71.92
N GLU A 151 -55.63 -27.51 72.40
CA GLU A 151 -54.82 -27.68 73.61
C GLU A 151 -55.56 -27.29 74.91
N MET A 152 -56.83 -26.84 74.85
CA MET A 152 -57.69 -26.66 76.04
C MET A 152 -58.41 -27.95 76.51
N GLU A 153 -57.87 -29.13 76.20
CA GLU A 153 -58.17 -30.34 76.99
C GLU A 153 -57.12 -30.52 78.10
N PRO A 154 -57.52 -30.81 79.36
CA PRO A 154 -56.57 -30.95 80.46
C PRO A 154 -55.86 -32.30 80.33
N ILE A 155 -54.67 -32.33 79.73
CA ILE A 155 -53.81 -33.52 79.77
C ILE A 155 -52.58 -33.26 80.63
N SER A 156 -52.69 -33.84 81.82
CA SER A 156 -51.64 -34.30 82.71
C SER A 156 -50.25 -34.46 82.08
N ARG A 157 -49.28 -33.77 82.69
CA ARG A 157 -47.97 -34.27 83.16
C ARG A 157 -47.30 -35.34 82.28
N GLY A 158 -46.24 -34.96 81.56
CA GLY A 158 -45.30 -35.93 81.00
C GLY A 158 -44.28 -35.36 80.01
N ASP A 159 -43.08 -35.14 80.52
CA ASP A 159 -41.78 -35.32 79.87
C ASP A 159 -41.19 -34.30 78.89
N ALA A 160 -40.03 -33.80 79.34
CA ALA A 160 -39.08 -32.96 78.65
C ALA A 160 -38.32 -33.73 77.56
N VAL A 161 -38.21 -33.15 76.37
CA VAL A 161 -37.26 -33.59 75.34
C VAL A 161 -36.57 -32.38 74.71
N ALA A 162 -35.26 -32.52 74.56
CA ALA A 162 -34.27 -31.48 74.38
C ALA A 162 -34.30 -30.77 73.02
N THR A 163 -34.20 -29.44 73.09
CA THR A 163 -33.95 -28.51 71.98
C THR A 163 -32.52 -28.67 71.46
N THR A 164 -32.37 -29.08 70.19
CA THR A 164 -31.08 -29.03 69.47
C THR A 164 -31.11 -27.82 68.53
N GLN A 165 -30.32 -26.81 68.86
CA GLN A 165 -30.03 -25.65 68.00
C GLN A 165 -29.16 -26.12 66.82
N ARG A 166 -29.61 -25.84 65.59
CA ARG A 166 -28.80 -26.01 64.38
C ARG A 166 -28.60 -24.64 63.74
N THR A 167 -27.52 -23.98 64.14
CA THR A 167 -26.91 -22.84 63.47
C THR A 167 -26.44 -23.30 62.09
N VAL A 168 -26.97 -22.69 61.03
CA VAL A 168 -26.44 -22.81 59.67
C VAL A 168 -25.69 -21.51 59.39
N GLU A 169 -24.38 -21.54 59.64
CA GLU A 169 -23.45 -20.50 59.21
C GLU A 169 -23.32 -20.56 57.68
N GLY A 170 -23.85 -19.55 57.00
CA GLY A 170 -23.62 -19.34 55.58
C GLY A 170 -22.22 -18.77 55.36
N THR A 171 -21.34 -19.57 54.76
CA THR A 171 -19.99 -19.19 54.31
C THR A 171 -20.03 -18.09 53.23
N PRO A 172 -19.18 -17.05 53.30
CA PRO A 172 -19.10 -15.98 52.30
C PRO A 172 -18.40 -16.37 50.99
N GLU A 173 -18.06 -17.65 50.78
CA GLU A 173 -17.33 -18.12 49.60
C GLU A 173 -18.19 -18.37 48.34
N ALA A 174 -19.52 -18.35 48.45
CA ALA A 174 -20.41 -18.52 47.29
C ALA A 174 -20.65 -17.23 46.47
N GLN A 175 -20.15 -16.06 46.90
CA GLN A 175 -20.33 -14.79 46.18
C GLN A 175 -19.10 -14.35 45.35
N LYS A 176 -18.01 -15.12 45.35
CA LYS A 176 -16.77 -14.77 44.61
C LYS A 176 -16.61 -15.46 43.25
N GLU A 177 -17.47 -16.43 42.93
CA GLU A 177 -17.35 -17.23 41.69
C GLU A 177 -18.18 -16.67 40.51
N LEU A 178 -19.05 -15.67 40.73
CA LEU A 178 -19.81 -15.00 39.65
C LEU A 178 -19.12 -13.75 39.07
N ALA A 179 -18.03 -13.27 39.67
CA ALA A 179 -17.34 -12.05 39.24
C ALA A 179 -16.15 -12.31 38.28
N SER A 180 -15.80 -13.57 37.99
CA SER A 180 -14.63 -13.92 37.16
C SER A 180 -14.95 -14.28 35.70
N LYS A 181 -16.17 -14.03 35.22
CA LYS A 181 -16.64 -14.45 33.89
C LYS A 181 -17.12 -13.32 32.97
N ILE A 182 -16.50 -12.15 33.08
CA ILE A 182 -16.62 -11.09 32.06
C ILE A 182 -15.24 -10.84 31.47
N GLN A 183 -14.86 -11.68 30.53
CA GLN A 183 -13.77 -11.41 29.59
C GLN A 183 -14.35 -10.56 28.46
N VAL A 184 -14.06 -9.26 28.50
CA VAL A 184 -14.24 -8.35 27.37
C VAL A 184 -13.12 -8.68 26.37
N VAL A 185 -13.48 -9.33 25.26
CA VAL A 185 -12.60 -9.47 24.10
C VAL A 185 -12.67 -8.16 23.33
N GLY A 186 -11.68 -7.30 23.53
CA GLY A 186 -11.43 -6.12 22.73
C GLY A 186 -10.64 -6.51 21.47
N ASP A 187 -11.23 -6.21 20.32
CA ASP A 187 -10.64 -6.28 18.99
C ASP A 187 -9.49 -5.27 18.80
N GLY A 188 -8.50 -5.66 17.99
CA GLY A 188 -7.74 -4.70 17.18
C GLY A 188 -6.26 -4.52 17.54
N ASP A 189 -5.40 -5.39 17.01
CA ASP A 189 -4.01 -5.01 16.72
C ASP A 189 -3.46 -5.83 15.53
N LYS A 190 -3.71 -5.32 14.31
CA LYS A 190 -3.07 -5.80 13.08
C LYS A 190 -1.67 -5.19 12.99
N LYS A 191 -0.65 -5.97 13.32
CA LYS A 191 0.75 -5.63 12.98
C LYS A 191 0.98 -5.82 11.49
N THR A 192 1.03 -4.72 10.75
CA THR A 192 1.63 -4.65 9.42
C THR A 192 3.15 -4.78 9.56
N GLN A 193 3.72 -5.91 9.15
CA GLN A 193 5.17 -6.02 8.97
C GLN A 193 5.51 -5.49 7.57
N VAL A 194 6.21 -4.36 7.53
CA VAL A 194 6.84 -3.81 6.33
C VAL A 194 8.30 -4.29 6.33
N PHE A 195 8.66 -5.18 5.41
CA PHE A 195 10.05 -5.48 5.12
C PHE A 195 10.55 -4.48 4.08
N THR A 196 11.42 -3.56 4.49
CA THR A 196 12.15 -2.70 3.57
C THR A 196 13.40 -3.40 3.05
N ARG A 197 13.56 -3.28 1.73
CA ARG A 197 14.62 -3.82 0.87
C ARG A 197 15.97 -3.23 1.22
N ASN A 198 16.90 -4.02 1.76
CA ASN A 198 18.32 -3.67 1.79
C ASN A 198 19.24 -4.90 1.91
N GLU A 199 19.21 -5.80 0.92
CA GLU A 199 20.25 -6.84 0.73
C GLU A 199 20.52 -7.11 -0.76
N LEU A 200 20.76 -6.05 -1.54
CA LEU A 200 21.31 -6.15 -2.90
C LEU A 200 22.80 -5.82 -2.83
N GLY A 201 23.59 -6.79 -2.37
CA GLY A 201 25.03 -6.56 -2.22
C GLY A 201 25.88 -7.75 -1.80
N ALA A 202 25.48 -9.00 -2.03
CA ALA A 202 26.40 -10.14 -2.05
C ALA A 202 25.66 -11.45 -2.35
N ARG A 203 25.75 -11.92 -3.60
CA ARG A 203 25.85 -13.34 -4.00
C ARG A 203 25.53 -13.50 -5.48
N GLN A 204 26.51 -13.22 -6.33
CA GLN A 204 26.63 -13.91 -7.60
C GLN A 204 27.47 -15.16 -7.38
N GLU A 205 26.81 -16.23 -6.96
CA GLU A 205 27.20 -17.60 -7.32
C GLU A 205 25.88 -18.33 -7.61
N ALA A 206 25.37 -18.08 -8.82
CA ALA A 206 24.11 -18.65 -9.27
C ALA A 206 24.30 -20.12 -9.63
N LYS A 207 23.70 -20.98 -8.81
CA LYS A 207 23.14 -22.27 -9.26
C LYS A 207 22.39 -22.04 -10.58
N SER A 208 22.61 -22.91 -11.56
CA SER A 208 21.86 -22.97 -12.82
C SER A 208 20.38 -23.27 -12.54
N GLY A 209 19.62 -22.23 -12.22
CA GLY A 209 18.16 -22.25 -12.23
C GLY A 209 17.63 -22.25 -13.67
N PRO A 210 16.33 -22.54 -13.86
CA PRO A 210 15.70 -22.43 -15.17
C PRO A 210 15.92 -21.01 -15.72
N SER A 211 16.40 -20.92 -16.96
CA SER A 211 16.58 -19.65 -17.65
C SER A 211 15.20 -19.11 -18.04
N PHE A 212 14.73 -18.11 -17.30
CA PHE A 212 13.53 -17.36 -17.62
C PHE A 212 13.76 -16.51 -18.91
N GLU A 213 12.78 -16.50 -19.82
CA GLU A 213 12.78 -15.73 -21.09
C GLU A 213 12.65 -14.24 -20.79
N PHE A 214 11.97 -13.87 -19.69
CA PHE A 214 11.76 -12.49 -19.28
C PHE A 214 12.22 -12.26 -17.83
N ASP A 215 12.59 -11.02 -17.53
CA ASP A 215 13.03 -10.61 -16.20
C ASP A 215 11.89 -9.90 -15.43
N ALA A 216 10.89 -9.38 -16.15
CA ALA A 216 9.72 -8.72 -15.58
C ALA A 216 8.46 -8.91 -16.43
N PHE A 217 7.33 -9.08 -15.76
CA PHE A 217 5.99 -9.17 -16.34
C PHE A 217 5.18 -7.94 -15.94
N LEU A 218 4.73 -7.15 -16.92
CA LEU A 218 3.89 -5.98 -16.68
C LEU A 218 2.43 -6.29 -17.04
N SER A 219 1.58 -6.36 -16.02
CA SER A 219 0.12 -6.45 -16.19
C SER A 219 -0.53 -5.10 -15.96
N HIS A 220 -1.55 -4.77 -16.76
CA HIS A 220 -2.38 -3.61 -16.50
C HIS A 220 -3.84 -3.90 -16.86
N ASN A 221 -4.75 -3.10 -16.32
CA ASN A 221 -6.16 -3.19 -16.67
C ASN A 221 -6.40 -2.45 -18.00
N TRP A 222 -6.88 -3.17 -19.01
CA TRP A 222 -7.27 -2.64 -20.32
C TRP A 222 -8.61 -1.87 -20.30
N GLY A 223 -9.16 -1.61 -19.10
CA GLY A 223 -10.40 -0.85 -18.91
C GLY A 223 -10.37 0.55 -19.55
N GLU A 224 -11.44 1.32 -19.36
CA GLU A 224 -11.66 2.59 -20.08
C GLU A 224 -10.55 3.64 -19.94
N ASP A 225 -9.66 3.50 -18.93
CA ASP A 225 -8.56 4.40 -18.70
C ASP A 225 -7.35 4.13 -19.61
N LYS A 226 -7.38 4.72 -20.80
CA LYS A 226 -6.26 4.72 -21.76
C LYS A 226 -4.96 5.29 -21.17
N GLN A 227 -5.00 6.05 -20.08
CA GLN A 227 -3.79 6.61 -19.47
C GLN A 227 -2.98 5.54 -18.73
N ALA A 228 -3.63 4.55 -18.12
CA ALA A 228 -2.94 3.46 -17.43
C ALA A 228 -2.06 2.67 -18.42
N HIS A 229 -2.60 2.37 -19.60
CA HIS A 229 -1.87 1.73 -20.69
C HIS A 229 -0.64 2.55 -21.11
N ALA A 230 -0.81 3.84 -21.40
CA ALA A 230 0.29 4.72 -21.80
C ALA A 230 1.42 4.79 -20.75
N LYS A 231 1.08 4.81 -19.46
CA LYS A 231 2.07 4.77 -18.37
C LYS A 231 2.84 3.45 -18.34
N VAL A 232 2.15 2.32 -18.55
CA VAL A 232 2.77 0.99 -18.53
C VAL A 232 3.71 0.79 -19.73
N VAL A 233 3.32 1.29 -20.91
CA VAL A 233 4.19 1.33 -22.10
C VAL A 233 5.44 2.16 -21.83
N LEU A 234 5.31 3.33 -21.19
CA LEU A 234 6.45 4.17 -20.82
C LEU A 234 7.41 3.44 -19.87
N ILE A 235 6.87 2.78 -18.83
CA ILE A 235 7.67 1.97 -17.88
C ILE A 235 8.38 0.82 -18.60
N SER A 236 7.69 0.12 -19.50
CA SER A 236 8.27 -0.96 -20.31
C SER A 236 9.47 -0.47 -21.13
N ASN A 237 9.34 0.68 -21.79
CA ASN A 237 10.42 1.28 -22.57
C ASN A 237 11.63 1.68 -21.70
N LEU A 238 11.37 2.25 -20.51
CA LEU A 238 12.44 2.60 -19.56
C LEU A 238 13.20 1.35 -19.08
N LEU A 239 12.49 0.29 -18.68
CA LEU A 239 13.10 -0.97 -18.24
C LEU A 239 13.90 -1.64 -19.37
N ARG A 240 13.38 -1.66 -20.60
CA ARG A 240 14.09 -2.18 -21.78
C ARG A 240 15.36 -1.38 -22.08
N SER A 241 15.33 -0.06 -21.91
CA SER A 241 16.51 0.79 -22.09
C SER A 241 17.62 0.50 -21.06
N ALA A 242 17.26 -0.06 -19.90
CA ALA A 242 18.19 -0.51 -18.87
C ALA A 242 18.65 -1.97 -19.06
N GLY A 243 18.25 -2.63 -20.15
CA GLY A 243 18.62 -4.02 -20.46
C GLY A 243 17.73 -5.08 -19.82
N VAL A 244 16.61 -4.70 -19.20
CA VAL A 244 15.65 -5.65 -18.60
C VAL A 244 14.74 -6.21 -19.71
N ARG A 245 14.61 -7.54 -19.79
CA ARG A 245 13.69 -8.18 -20.73
C ARG A 245 12.28 -8.15 -20.16
N VAL A 246 11.44 -7.28 -20.71
CA VAL A 246 10.07 -7.08 -20.22
C VAL A 246 9.04 -7.73 -21.13
N TRP A 247 8.18 -8.55 -20.54
CA TRP A 247 6.96 -9.03 -21.16
C TRP A 247 5.84 -7.99 -20.99
N LEU A 248 5.25 -7.56 -22.11
CA LEU A 248 4.11 -6.65 -22.15
C LEU A 248 3.06 -7.20 -23.12
N ASP A 249 1.80 -7.13 -22.70
CA ASP A 249 0.64 -7.64 -23.41
C ASP A 249 0.48 -7.11 -24.84
N GLU A 250 0.67 -5.81 -25.06
CA GLU A 250 0.52 -5.16 -26.38
C GLU A 250 1.40 -5.77 -27.48
N HIS A 251 2.58 -6.29 -27.10
CA HIS A 251 3.52 -6.89 -28.05
C HIS A 251 3.30 -8.39 -28.25
N ASN A 252 2.76 -9.07 -27.25
CA ASN A 252 2.78 -10.53 -27.13
C ASN A 252 1.39 -11.19 -27.24
N LEU A 253 0.30 -10.42 -27.22
CA LEU A 253 -1.06 -10.88 -27.52
C LEU A 253 -1.45 -10.58 -28.96
N LYS A 254 -1.10 -11.46 -29.91
CA LYS A 254 -1.64 -11.39 -31.28
C LYS A 254 -2.66 -12.49 -31.59
N ASP A 255 -2.49 -13.70 -31.05
CA ASP A 255 -3.29 -14.83 -31.55
C ASP A 255 -3.98 -15.67 -30.45
N HIS A 256 -3.40 -15.81 -29.24
CA HIS A 256 -3.99 -16.63 -28.15
C HIS A 256 -3.73 -16.07 -26.75
N ILE A 257 -4.63 -15.20 -26.28
CA ILE A 257 -4.56 -14.46 -25.00
C ILE A 257 -4.13 -15.35 -23.82
N LYS A 258 -4.87 -16.45 -23.57
CA LYS A 258 -4.61 -17.32 -22.41
C LYS A 258 -3.24 -18.00 -22.47
N THR A 259 -2.86 -18.48 -23.66
CA THR A 259 -1.58 -19.16 -23.87
C THR A 259 -0.40 -18.19 -23.80
N SER A 260 -0.54 -17.00 -24.38
CA SER A 260 0.48 -15.94 -24.32
C SER A 260 0.71 -15.43 -22.89
N VAL A 261 -0.36 -15.27 -22.10
CA VAL A 261 -0.25 -14.85 -20.70
C VAL A 261 0.38 -15.94 -19.83
N LEU A 262 -0.04 -17.19 -19.98
CA LEU A 262 0.60 -18.32 -19.27
C LEU A 262 2.07 -18.44 -19.63
N LYS A 263 2.42 -18.27 -20.92
CA LYS A 263 3.82 -18.23 -21.34
C LYS A 263 4.57 -17.11 -20.62
N GLY A 264 4.03 -15.88 -20.56
CA GLY A 264 4.69 -14.78 -19.86
C GLY A 264 4.81 -14.93 -18.34
N LEU A 265 3.98 -15.78 -17.71
CA LEU A 265 4.05 -16.07 -16.27
C LEU A 265 4.97 -17.25 -15.94
N ASP A 266 5.05 -18.25 -16.83
CA ASP A 266 5.89 -19.45 -16.66
C ASP A 266 7.32 -19.25 -17.19
N SER A 267 7.59 -18.14 -17.90
CA SER A 267 8.90 -17.80 -18.47
C SER A 267 9.56 -16.63 -17.79
#